data_AF-A0A329G6M1-F1
#
_entry.id   AF-A0A329G6M1-F1
#
_cell.length_a   1.000
_cell.length_b   1.000
_cell.length_c   1.000
_cell.angle_alpha   90.00
_cell.angle_beta   90.00
_cell.angle_gamma   90.00
#
_symmetry.space_group_name_H-M   'P 1'
#
loop_
_entity.id
_entity.type
_entity.pdbx_description
1 polymer ?
#
loop_
_entity_poly.entity_id
_entity_poly.type
_entity_poly.pdbx_seq_one_letter_code
_entity_poly.pdbx_strand_id
1 'polypeptide(L)'
;MAYTKQEVQDWVKKLDLNTWGPTEVYWSDSFHRVHVIAADMESAAVTEKIKAAVEAEIAAGTTDETDARDFLEHLIVTDYAQED
;
A
#
# COMPACT_ATOMS: atom_id res chain seq x y z
N MET A 1 7.57 15.09 3.28
CA MET A 1 7.70 15.19 4.76
C MET A 1 7.16 13.85 5.18
N ALA A 2 8.00 12.89 5.62
CA ALA A 2 7.62 11.47 5.58
C ALA A 2 6.24 11.24 6.20
N TYR A 3 5.39 10.49 5.49
CA TYR A 3 4.03 10.22 5.96
C TYR A 3 4.05 9.68 7.38
N THR A 4 3.05 10.03 8.17
CA THR A 4 2.81 9.35 9.44
C THR A 4 2.14 8.01 9.19
N LYS A 5 2.27 7.08 10.15
CA LYS A 5 1.53 5.81 10.11
C LYS A 5 0.05 5.98 9.85
N GLN A 6 -0.55 7.04 10.41
CA GLN A 6 -1.96 7.29 10.27
C GLN A 6 -2.33 7.70 8.84
N GLU A 7 -1.51 8.53 8.19
CA GLU A 7 -1.70 8.90 6.78
C GLU A 7 -1.56 7.69 5.86
N VAL A 8 -0.57 6.83 6.11
CA VAL A 8 -0.40 5.57 5.36
C VAL A 8 -1.58 4.62 5.59
N GLN A 9 -2.10 4.53 6.82
CA GLN A 9 -3.30 3.73 7.10
C GLN A 9 -4.55 4.30 6.44
N ASP A 10 -4.68 5.62 6.35
CA ASP A 10 -5.81 6.26 5.67
C ASP A 10 -5.75 6.01 4.16
N TRP A 11 -4.55 6.13 3.58
CA TRP A 11 -4.27 5.71 2.20
C TRP A 11 -4.65 4.27 1.94
N VAL A 12 -4.18 3.34 2.77
CA VAL A 12 -4.48 1.90 2.66
C VAL A 12 -5.99 1.66 2.67
N LYS A 13 -6.75 2.40 3.47
CA LYS A 13 -8.22 2.32 3.50
C LYS A 13 -8.86 2.97 2.28
N LYS A 14 -8.40 4.14 1.86
CA LYS A 14 -8.93 4.90 0.72
C LYS A 14 -8.71 4.18 -0.60
N LEU A 15 -7.59 3.48 -0.71
CA LEU A 15 -7.26 2.61 -1.85
C LEU A 15 -7.97 1.24 -1.77
N ASP A 16 -8.78 1.00 -0.73
CA ASP A 16 -9.51 -0.24 -0.48
C ASP A 16 -8.60 -1.49 -0.44
N LEU A 17 -7.34 -1.34 0.00
CA LEU A 17 -6.35 -2.45 0.00
C LEU A 17 -6.77 -3.60 0.90
N ASN A 18 -7.50 -3.27 1.96
CA ASN A 18 -8.09 -4.21 2.91
C ASN A 18 -9.17 -5.12 2.28
N THR A 19 -9.65 -4.81 1.06
CA THR A 19 -10.59 -5.68 0.34
C THR A 19 -9.92 -6.86 -0.34
N TRP A 20 -8.61 -6.77 -0.63
CA TRP A 20 -7.86 -7.83 -1.29
C TRP A 20 -7.20 -8.81 -0.33
N GLY A 21 -7.23 -8.50 0.96
CA GLY A 21 -6.81 -9.35 2.05
C GLY A 21 -6.25 -8.56 3.24
N PRO A 22 -5.72 -9.25 4.26
CA PRO A 22 -5.18 -8.59 5.43
C PRO A 22 -4.03 -7.66 5.04
N THR A 23 -4.12 -6.40 5.47
CA THR A 23 -3.06 -5.41 5.25
C THR A 23 -2.43 -5.01 6.57
N GLU A 24 -1.13 -5.21 6.68
CA GLU A 24 -0.31 -4.82 7.82
C GLU A 24 0.50 -3.57 7.49
N VAL A 25 0.28 -2.50 8.26
CA VAL A 25 0.99 -1.22 8.08
C VAL A 25 1.96 -1.00 9.23
N TYR A 26 3.26 -1.09 8.93
CA TYR A 26 4.36 -0.80 9.85
C TYR A 26 5.07 0.46 9.37
N TRP A 27 4.72 1.60 9.96
CA TRP A 27 5.30 2.88 9.58
C TRP A 27 5.76 3.64 10.82
N SER A 28 7.05 3.97 10.89
CA SER A 28 7.72 4.62 12.02
C SER A 28 8.99 5.31 11.53
N ASP A 29 9.51 6.27 12.30
CA ASP A 29 10.67 7.09 11.94
C ASP A 29 11.93 6.29 11.53
N SER A 30 12.06 5.05 12.02
CA SER A 30 13.18 4.15 11.71
C SER A 30 12.82 2.99 10.76
N PHE A 31 11.55 2.80 10.41
CA PHE A 31 11.10 1.67 9.60
C PHE A 31 9.78 1.95 8.89
N HIS A 32 9.83 1.89 7.56
CA HIS A 32 8.66 1.98 6.69
C HIS A 32 8.44 0.64 5.97
N ARG A 33 7.25 0.06 6.14
CA ARG A 33 6.80 -1.16 5.47
C ARG A 33 5.28 -1.20 5.44
N VAL A 34 4.75 -1.37 4.24
CA VAL A 34 3.33 -1.66 4.02
C VAL A 34 3.24 -3.05 3.45
N HIS A 35 2.73 -4.00 4.22
CA HIS A 35 2.61 -5.38 3.81
C HIS A 35 1.16 -5.71 3.51
N VAL A 36 0.85 -5.93 2.24
CA VAL A 36 -0.48 -6.37 1.79
C VAL A 36 -0.41 -7.87 1.52
N ILE A 37 -1.30 -8.62 2.15
CA ILE A 37 -1.44 -10.05 1.92
C ILE A 37 -2.61 -10.24 0.95
N ALA A 38 -2.32 -10.69 -0.25
CA ALA A 38 -3.29 -10.87 -1.32
C ALA A 38 -3.99 -12.23 -1.15
N ALA A 39 -5.22 -12.23 -0.63
CA ALA A 39 -6.01 -13.43 -0.37
C ALA A 39 -6.92 -13.83 -1.53
N ASP A 40 -7.44 -12.85 -2.27
CA ASP A 40 -8.46 -13.07 -3.30
C ASP A 40 -7.90 -12.99 -4.74
N MET A 41 -6.69 -12.46 -4.91
CA MET A 41 -6.05 -12.21 -6.21
C MET A 41 -4.53 -12.46 -6.13
N GLU A 42 -3.88 -12.68 -7.27
CA GLU A 42 -2.41 -12.78 -7.33
C GLU A 42 -1.75 -11.47 -6.84
N SER A 43 -0.67 -11.61 -6.08
CA SER A 43 0.10 -10.48 -5.52
C SER A 43 0.57 -9.50 -6.58
N ALA A 44 0.89 -9.98 -7.78
CA ALA A 44 1.25 -9.14 -8.93
C ALA A 44 0.09 -8.22 -9.35
N ALA A 45 -1.13 -8.77 -9.47
CA ALA A 45 -2.32 -8.01 -9.85
C ALA A 45 -2.70 -6.98 -8.77
N VAL A 46 -2.57 -7.35 -7.48
CA VAL A 46 -2.75 -6.43 -6.37
C VAL A 46 -1.72 -5.29 -6.43
N THR A 47 -0.45 -5.61 -6.68
CA THR A 47 0.63 -4.61 -6.81
C THR A 47 0.34 -3.61 -7.93
N GLU A 48 -0.08 -4.08 -9.11
CA GLU A 48 -0.42 -3.20 -10.24
C GLU A 48 -1.60 -2.29 -9.91
N LYS A 49 -2.64 -2.81 -9.25
CA LYS A 49 -3.79 -1.98 -8.83
C LYS A 49 -3.38 -0.91 -7.83
N ILE A 50 -2.54 -1.26 -6.86
CA ILE A 50 -2.02 -0.29 -5.88
C ILE A 50 -1.24 0.81 -6.58
N LYS A 51 -0.32 0.44 -7.49
CA LYS A 51 0.45 1.42 -8.27
C LYS A 51 -0.46 2.34 -9.07
N ALA A 52 -1.41 1.80 -9.82
CA ALA A 52 -2.33 2.59 -10.63
C ALA A 52 -3.16 3.57 -9.79
N ALA A 53 -3.61 3.15 -8.61
CA ALA A 53 -4.38 3.98 -7.71
C ALA A 53 -3.54 5.09 -7.06
N VAL A 54 -2.29 4.80 -6.69
CA VAL A 54 -1.33 5.80 -6.21
C VAL A 54 -0.98 6.80 -7.32
N GLU A 55 -0.72 6.34 -8.54
CA GLU A 55 -0.47 7.21 -9.70
C GLU A 55 -1.65 8.12 -10.00
N ALA A 56 -2.89 7.64 -9.84
CA ALA A 56 -4.09 8.45 -9.98
C ALA A 56 -4.19 9.57 -8.92
N GLU A 57 -3.79 9.29 -7.67
CA GLU A 57 -3.74 10.30 -6.60
C GLU A 57 -2.67 11.37 -6.86
N ILE A 58 -1.49 10.96 -7.34
CA ILE A 58 -0.43 11.88 -7.77
C ILE A 58 -0.96 12.80 -8.89
N ALA A 59 -1.60 12.22 -9.90
CA ALA A 59 -2.16 12.98 -11.02
C ALA A 59 -3.31 13.92 -10.60
N ALA A 60 -4.10 13.53 -9.60
CA ALA A 60 -5.15 14.34 -9.03
C ALA A 60 -4.64 15.46 -8.11
N GLY A 61 -3.36 15.44 -7.72
CA GLY A 61 -2.78 16.39 -6.76
C GLY A 61 -3.36 16.26 -5.35
N THR A 62 -3.99 15.12 -5.04
CA THR A 62 -4.49 14.80 -3.69
C THR A 62 -3.36 14.38 -2.76
N THR A 63 -2.17 14.17 -3.31
CA THR A 63 -1.02 13.64 -2.61
C THR A 63 0.30 14.09 -3.22
N ASP A 64 1.37 14.12 -2.42
CA ASP A 64 2.72 14.51 -2.88
C ASP A 64 3.40 13.35 -3.61
N GLU A 65 4.06 13.63 -4.74
CA GLU A 65 4.77 12.61 -5.54
C GLU A 65 5.87 11.91 -4.73
N THR A 66 6.57 12.64 -3.86
CA THR A 66 7.67 12.11 -3.06
C THR A 66 7.15 11.09 -2.06
N ASP A 67 6.10 11.46 -1.34
CA ASP A 67 5.55 10.61 -0.30
C ASP A 67 4.80 9.40 -0.92
N ALA A 68 4.22 9.58 -2.12
CA ALA A 68 3.64 8.49 -2.91
C ALA A 68 4.67 7.46 -3.40
N ARG A 69 5.83 7.95 -3.85
CA ARG A 69 6.95 7.06 -4.24
C ARG A 69 7.50 6.31 -3.04
N ASP A 70 7.68 6.98 -1.90
CA ASP A 70 8.15 6.34 -0.66
C ASP A 70 7.20 5.20 -0.24
N PHE A 71 5.89 5.44 -0.28
CA PHE A 71 4.90 4.39 -0.05
C PHE A 71 5.08 3.18 -0.98
N LEU A 72 5.26 3.41 -2.29
CA LEU A 72 5.43 2.34 -3.27
C LEU A 72 6.77 1.60 -3.13
N GLU A 73 7.84 2.29 -2.73
CA GLU A 73 9.15 1.67 -2.46
C GLU A 73 9.11 0.76 -1.23
N HIS A 74 8.28 1.09 -0.25
CA HIS A 74 8.09 0.34 0.98
C HIS A 74 6.91 -0.63 0.95
N LEU A 75 6.25 -0.76 -0.20
CA LEU A 75 5.13 -1.69 -0.41
C LEU A 75 5.66 -3.11 -0.69
N ILE A 76 5.20 -4.04 0.13
CA ILE A 76 5.45 -5.47 -0.01
C ILE A 76 4.09 -6.14 -0.19
N VAL A 77 3.91 -6.83 -1.31
CA VAL A 77 2.70 -7.62 -1.56
C VAL A 77 3.10 -9.09 -1.63
N THR A 78 2.44 -9.92 -0.83
CA THR A 78 2.65 -11.37 -0.84
C THR A 78 1.34 -12.08 -1.06
N ASP A 79 1.34 -13.16 -1.83
CA ASP A 79 0.19 -14.04 -1.93
C ASP A 79 -0.11 -14.67 -0.57
N TYR A 80 -1.40 -14.80 -0.25
CA TYR A 80 -1.83 -15.58 0.89
C TYR A 80 -1.52 -17.04 0.60
N ALA A 81 -0.40 -17.53 1.12
CA ALA A 81 -0.14 -18.95 1.19
C ALA A 81 -1.06 -19.53 2.27
N GLN A 82 -2.21 -20.10 1.87
CA GLN A 82 -2.90 -21.05 2.74
C GLN A 82 -1.90 -22.17 3.05
N GLU A 83 -1.47 -22.26 4.31
CA GLU A 83 -0.85 -23.50 4.79
C GLU A 83 -1.90 -24.62 4.68
N ASP A 84 -1.54 -25.69 3.95
CA ASP A 84 -2.35 -26.90 3.71
C ASP A 84 -2.59 -27.69 5.00
#